data_AF-A0A0F0FPS3-F1
#
_entry.id   AF-A0A0F0FPS3-F1
#
_cell.length_a   1.000
_cell.length_b   1.000
_cell.length_c   1.000
_cell.angle_alpha   90.00
_cell.angle_beta   90.00
_cell.angle_gamma   90.00
#
_symmetry.space_group_name_H-M   'P 1'
#
loop_
_entity.id
_entity.type
_entity.pdbx_description
1 polymer ?
#
loop_
_entity_poly.entity_id
_entity_poly.type
_entity_poly.pdbx_seq_one_letter_code
_entity_poly.pdbx_strand_id
1 'polypeptide(L)'
;MPDDFDGEPGKARYDGSQWVPYADLGAAKANNQATRDTLLVVAALRIAPLQDASDLGTATDADVATLKAWKQYRVAVSRVDLSSTDIMWPIPPA
;
A
#
# COMPACT_ATOMS: atom_id res chain seq x y z
N MET A 1 -24.57 1.25 35.77
CA MET A 1 -24.00 0.46 34.66
C MET A 1 -25.15 0.11 33.74
N PRO A 2 -25.09 0.29 32.42
CA PRO A 2 -26.06 -0.29 31.50
C PRO A 2 -25.69 -1.73 31.17
N ASP A 3 -26.67 -2.62 31.20
CA ASP A 3 -26.55 -4.09 31.24
C ASP A 3 -26.46 -4.79 29.86
N ASP A 4 -26.32 -4.06 28.75
CA ASP A 4 -26.58 -4.61 27.41
C ASP A 4 -25.37 -4.68 26.44
N PHE A 5 -24.13 -4.54 26.92
CA PHE A 5 -22.96 -4.79 26.06
C PHE A 5 -22.41 -6.19 26.32
N ASP A 6 -22.87 -7.16 25.52
CA ASP A 6 -22.33 -8.53 25.37
C ASP A 6 -20.94 -8.51 24.68
N GLY A 7 -20.10 -7.55 25.07
CA GLY A 7 -18.78 -7.32 24.52
C GLY A 7 -17.85 -8.46 24.87
N GLU A 8 -17.82 -9.46 23.98
CA GLU A 8 -16.77 -10.47 23.90
C GLU A 8 -15.41 -9.83 24.26
N PRO A 9 -14.74 -10.28 25.33
CA PRO A 9 -13.50 -9.66 25.77
C PRO A 9 -12.47 -9.70 24.64
N GLY A 10 -12.05 -8.52 24.17
CA GLY A 10 -11.00 -8.37 23.15
C GLY A 10 -11.38 -7.66 21.84
N LYS A 11 -12.63 -7.20 21.65
CA LYS A 11 -13.06 -6.52 20.40
C LYS A 11 -13.18 -5.00 20.45
N ALA A 12 -13.21 -4.39 21.64
CA ALA A 12 -13.24 -2.94 21.79
C ALA A 12 -12.49 -2.48 23.05
N ARG A 13 -11.96 -1.25 23.01
CA ARG A 13 -11.49 -0.51 24.19
C ARG A 13 -12.42 0.66 24.47
N TYR A 14 -12.64 0.99 25.74
CA TYR A 14 -13.41 2.16 26.12
C TYR A 14 -12.51 3.39 26.23
N ASP A 15 -12.85 4.50 25.56
CA ASP A 15 -12.05 5.73 25.52
C ASP A 15 -12.55 6.83 26.49
N GLY A 16 -13.36 6.45 27.49
CA GLY A 16 -13.92 7.38 28.48
C GLY A 16 -15.19 8.12 28.04
N SER A 17 -15.65 7.92 26.81
CA SER A 17 -16.95 8.46 26.33
C SER A 17 -17.68 7.51 25.37
N GLN A 18 -16.97 6.67 24.64
CA GLN A 18 -17.56 5.67 23.73
C GLN A 18 -16.69 4.41 23.64
N TRP A 19 -17.29 3.31 23.22
CA TRP A 19 -16.58 2.10 22.84
C TRP A 19 -15.92 2.30 21.49
N VAL A 20 -14.59 2.23 21.46
CA VAL A 20 -13.81 2.26 20.24
C VAL A 20 -13.46 0.81 19.92
N PRO A 21 -13.96 0.25 18.79
CA PRO A 21 -13.51 -1.05 18.33
C PRO A 21 -11.98 -1.04 18.27
N TYR A 22 -11.32 -2.12 18.72
CA TYR A 22 -9.95 -2.33 18.28
C TYR A 22 -10.08 -2.43 16.76
N ALA A 23 -9.72 -1.37 16.03
CA ALA A 23 -9.89 -1.35 14.58
C ALA A 23 -9.37 -2.67 14.04
N ASP A 24 -10.23 -3.41 13.32
CA ASP A 24 -9.94 -4.77 12.88
C ASP A 24 -8.64 -4.73 12.09
N LEU A 25 -7.54 -5.12 12.73
CA LEU A 25 -6.21 -5.11 12.12
C LEU A 25 -6.24 -5.94 10.83
N GLY A 26 -7.17 -6.89 10.71
CA GLY A 26 -7.46 -7.62 9.48
C GLY A 26 -8.00 -6.72 8.37
N ALA A 27 -9.02 -5.89 8.64
CA ALA A 27 -9.59 -4.97 7.65
C ALA A 27 -8.60 -3.88 7.22
N ALA A 28 -7.84 -3.30 8.16
CA ALA A 28 -6.80 -2.33 7.85
C ALA A 28 -5.69 -2.95 6.98
N LYS A 29 -5.22 -4.15 7.34
CA LYS A 29 -4.22 -4.88 6.55
C LYS A 29 -4.73 -5.25 5.16
N ALA A 30 -6.00 -5.64 5.02
CA ALA A 30 -6.61 -5.93 3.72
C ALA A 30 -6.66 -4.68 2.82
N ASN A 31 -7.05 -3.53 3.37
CA ASN A 31 -7.03 -2.25 2.64
C ASN A 31 -5.61 -1.86 2.22
N ASN A 32 -4.63 -2.07 3.09
CA ASN A 32 -3.22 -1.81 2.80
C ASN A 32 -2.70 -2.73 1.69
N GLN A 33 -3.09 -4.01 1.69
CA GLN A 33 -2.77 -4.96 0.62
C GLN A 33 -3.36 -4.50 -0.72
N ALA A 34 -4.64 -4.15 -0.76
CA ALA A 34 -5.29 -3.66 -1.97
C ALA A 34 -4.63 -2.38 -2.51
N THR A 35 -4.24 -1.47 -1.63
CA THR A 35 -3.51 -0.25 -2.00
C THR A 35 -2.14 -0.59 -2.59
N ARG A 36 -1.36 -1.45 -1.93
CA ARG A 36 -0.06 -1.92 -2.43
C ARG A 36 -0.21 -2.51 -3.83
N ASP A 37 -1.17 -3.40 -4.02
CA ASP A 37 -1.36 -4.13 -5.27
C ASP A 37 -1.77 -3.15 -6.39
N THR A 38 -2.62 -2.16 -6.09
CA THR A 38 -2.96 -1.07 -7.02
C THR A 38 -1.72 -0.28 -7.44
N LEU A 39 -0.86 0.12 -6.49
CA LEU A 39 0.37 0.86 -6.79
C LEU A 39 1.37 0.01 -7.60
N LEU A 40 1.44 -1.29 -7.35
CA LEU A 40 2.25 -2.23 -8.12
C LEU A 40 1.73 -2.37 -9.56
N VAL A 41 0.40 -2.41 -9.76
CA VAL A 41 -0.21 -2.44 -11.09
C VAL A 41 0.10 -1.16 -11.86
N VAL A 42 -0.05 0.01 -11.23
CA VAL A 42 0.31 1.30 -11.86
C VAL A 42 1.79 1.32 -12.26
N ALA A 43 2.68 0.87 -11.38
CA ALA A 43 4.10 0.76 -11.70
C ALA A 43 4.35 -0.22 -12.85
N ALA A 44 3.67 -1.36 -12.90
CA ALA A 44 3.79 -2.33 -13.98
C ALA A 44 3.34 -1.75 -15.34
N LEU A 45 2.23 -1.00 -15.35
CA LEU A 45 1.73 -0.33 -16.55
C LEU A 45 2.69 0.72 -17.09
N ARG A 46 3.45 1.40 -16.23
CA ARG A 46 4.49 2.36 -16.64
C ARG A 46 5.80 1.68 -17.05
N ILE A 47 6.16 0.59 -16.37
CA ILE A 47 7.36 -0.20 -16.67
C ILE A 47 7.24 -0.90 -18.03
N ALA A 48 6.08 -1.45 -18.37
CA ALA A 48 5.89 -2.22 -19.61
C ALA A 48 6.38 -1.48 -20.88
N PRO A 49 5.89 -0.27 -21.24
CA PRO A 49 6.34 0.41 -22.45
C PRO A 49 7.82 0.82 -22.40
N LEU A 50 8.34 1.17 -21.22
CA LEU A 50 9.75 1.52 -21.03
C LEU A 50 10.66 0.30 -21.18
N GLN A 51 10.18 -0.86 -20.72
CA GLN A 51 10.86 -2.14 -20.88
C GLN A 51 10.83 -2.57 -22.35
N ASP A 52 9.69 -2.44 -23.03
CA ASP A 52 9.57 -2.71 -24.46
C ASP A 52 10.53 -1.84 -25.27
N ALA A 53 10.62 -0.54 -24.98
CA ALA A 53 11.59 0.36 -25.62
C ALA A 53 13.05 -0.08 -25.34
N SER A 54 13.34 -0.52 -24.12
CA SER A 54 14.66 -1.04 -23.74
C SER A 54 15.00 -2.33 -24.49
N ASP A 55 14.03 -3.24 -24.62
CA ASP A 55 14.19 -4.54 -25.26
C ASP A 55 14.28 -4.40 -26.80
N LEU A 56 13.60 -3.40 -27.37
CA LEU A 56 13.68 -3.01 -28.78
C LEU A 56 14.92 -2.17 -29.12
N GLY A 57 15.70 -1.75 -28.11
CA GLY A 57 16.86 -0.88 -28.28
C GLY A 57 16.52 0.55 -28.73
N THR A 58 15.28 0.98 -28.57
CA THR A 58 14.79 2.33 -28.89
C THR A 58 14.67 3.23 -27.66
N ALA A 59 14.92 2.69 -26.47
CA ALA A 59 14.91 3.45 -25.23
C ALA A 59 15.94 4.59 -25.27
N THR A 60 15.48 5.78 -24.93
CA THR A 60 16.34 6.93 -24.67
C THR A 60 16.98 6.83 -23.28
N ASP A 61 18.02 7.60 -23.03
CA ASP A 61 18.62 7.69 -21.68
C ASP A 61 17.57 8.13 -20.62
N ALA A 62 16.60 8.94 -21.03
CA ALA A 62 15.47 9.35 -20.19
C ALA A 62 14.53 8.16 -19.89
N ASP A 63 14.26 7.30 -20.87
CA ASP A 63 13.45 6.08 -20.66
C ASP A 63 14.15 5.12 -19.71
N VAL A 64 15.46 4.94 -19.85
CA VAL A 64 16.26 4.08 -18.96
C VAL A 64 16.27 4.62 -17.52
N ALA A 65 16.43 5.93 -17.35
CA ALA A 65 16.36 6.58 -16.04
C ALA A 65 14.97 6.42 -15.40
N THR A 66 13.92 6.65 -16.18
CA THR A 66 12.52 6.51 -15.76
C THR A 66 12.19 5.05 -15.42
N LEU A 67 12.63 4.08 -16.23
CA LEU A 67 12.48 2.64 -15.99
C LEU A 67 13.14 2.24 -14.66
N LYS A 68 14.34 2.75 -14.39
CA LYS A 68 15.05 2.50 -13.13
C LYS A 68 14.29 3.07 -11.94
N ALA A 69 13.77 4.30 -12.05
CA ALA A 69 12.99 4.95 -10.99
C ALA A 69 11.70 4.17 -10.69
N TRP A 70 10.96 3.76 -11.72
CA TRP A 70 9.75 2.95 -11.55
C TRP A 70 10.04 1.56 -10.95
N LYS A 71 11.15 0.91 -11.33
CA LYS A 71 11.59 -0.36 -10.71
C LYS A 71 11.91 -0.17 -9.23
N GLN A 72 12.61 0.91 -8.86
CA GLN A 72 12.88 1.24 -7.46
C GLN A 72 11.61 1.52 -6.67
N TYR A 73 10.68 2.30 -7.25
CA TYR A 73 9.36 2.55 -6.68
C TYR A 73 8.59 1.25 -6.42
N ARG A 74 8.53 0.35 -7.41
CA ARG A 74 7.86 -0.94 -7.28
C ARG A 74 8.43 -1.78 -6.12
N VAL A 75 9.76 -1.79 -5.96
CA VAL A 75 10.43 -2.48 -4.85
C VAL A 75 10.16 -1.79 -3.50
N ALA A 76 10.11 -0.46 -3.47
CA ALA A 76 9.77 0.28 -2.27
C ALA A 76 8.33 -0.05 -1.83
N VAL A 77 7.36 0.01 -2.74
CA VAL A 77 5.95 -0.37 -2.51
C VAL A 77 5.85 -1.80 -2.00
N SER A 78 6.57 -2.75 -2.60
CA SER A 78 6.50 -4.16 -2.18
C SER A 78 7.07 -4.42 -0.78
N ARG A 79 7.94 -3.53 -0.28
CA ARG A 79 8.59 -3.63 1.03
C ARG A 79 7.83 -2.90 2.14
N VAL A 80 6.77 -2.16 1.81
CA VAL A 80 5.95 -1.44 2.79
C VAL A 80 5.35 -2.43 3.79
N ASP A 81 5.48 -2.10 5.08
CA ASP A 81 4.85 -2.87 6.16
C ASP A 81 3.34 -2.59 6.20
N LEU A 82 2.55 -3.61 5.93
CA LEU A 82 1.09 -3.54 5.84
C LEU A 82 0.40 -3.69 7.21
N SER A 83 1.16 -3.90 8.28
CA SER A 83 0.64 -4.04 9.65
C SER A 83 0.33 -2.70 10.33
N SER A 84 0.86 -1.59 9.79
CA SER A 84 0.57 -0.24 10.29
C SER A 84 -0.74 0.30 9.73
N THR A 85 -1.49 1.05 10.54
CA THR A 85 -2.67 1.81 10.09
C THR A 85 -2.30 3.14 9.45
N ASP A 86 -1.08 3.64 9.70
CA ASP A 86 -0.52 4.85 9.10
C ASP A 86 0.65 4.45 8.21
N ILE A 87 0.35 4.21 6.93
CA ILE A 87 1.33 3.80 5.93
C ILE A 87 1.71 5.00 5.07
N MET A 88 2.98 5.36 5.12
CA MET A 88 3.57 6.28 4.17
C MET A 88 3.91 5.54 2.88
N TRP A 89 3.03 5.64 1.88
CA TRP A 89 3.29 5.09 0.56
C TRP A 89 4.41 5.88 -0.12
N PRO A 90 5.32 5.19 -0.85
CA PRO A 90 6.34 5.87 -1.62
C PRO A 90 5.68 6.76 -2.69
N ILE A 91 6.40 7.79 -3.11
CA ILE A 91 5.92 8.75 -4.11
C ILE A 91 6.24 8.20 -5.50
N PRO A 92 5.26 8.14 -6.42
CA PRO A 92 5.52 7.70 -7.78
C PRO A 92 6.46 8.67 -8.50
N PRO A 93 7.43 8.16 -9.28
CA PRO A 93 8.28 9.00 -10.11
C PRO A 93 7.46 9.66 -11.24
N ALA A 94 7.95 10.81 -11.73
CA ALA A 94 7.33 11.57 -12.82
C ALA A 94 7.47 10.88 -14.19
#